data_AF-A0A242NAQ9-F1
#
_entry.id   AF-A0A242NAQ9-F1
#
_cell.length_a   1.000
_cell.length_b   1.000
_cell.length_c   1.000
_cell.angle_alpha   90.00
_cell.angle_beta   90.00
_cell.angle_gamma   90.00
#
_symmetry.space_group_name_H-M   'P 1'
#
loop_
_entity.id
_entity.type
_entity.pdbx_description
1 polymer ?
#
loop_
_entity_poly.entity_id
_entity_poly.type
_entity_poly.pdbx_seq_one_letter_code
_entity_poly.pdbx_strand_id
1 'polypeptide(L)' 'MSEAAKQLGITSHAIRRLINDRILPAEQVMPDAPWQIRASDLRSEAVAAALTRKHRPCRNDVEGQIPMFIEVSEGGAQ' A
#
# COMPACT_ATOMS: atom_id res chain seq x y z
N MET A 1 -5.65 3.84 14.06
CA MET A 1 -4.75 2.79 13.51
C MET A 1 -4.76 1.52 14.34
N SER A 2 -4.29 1.53 15.59
CA SER A 2 -4.15 0.32 16.41
C SER A 2 -5.46 -0.46 16.57
N GLU A 3 -6.59 0.21 16.77
CA GLU A 3 -7.89 -0.45 16.92
C GLU A 3 -8.35 -1.14 15.62
N ALA A 4 -8.20 -0.47 14.47
CA ALA A 4 -8.51 -1.07 13.17
C ALA A 4 -7.61 -2.29 12.88
N ALA A 5 -6.33 -2.18 13.21
CA ALA A 5 -5.35 -3.25 13.06
C ALA A 5 -5.73 -4.48 13.92
N LYS A 6 -6.08 -4.27 15.19
CA LYS A 6 -6.59 -5.32 16.09
C LYS A 6 -7.85 -5.97 15.54
N GLN A 7 -8.81 -5.18 15.06
CA GLN A 7 -10.08 -5.67 14.56
C GLN A 7 -9.92 -6.56 13.31
N LEU A 8 -8.97 -6.25 12.43
CA LEU A 8 -8.69 -7.02 11.22
C LEU A 8 -7.60 -8.09 11.40
N GLY A 9 -6.92 -8.12 12.56
CA GLY A 9 -5.81 -9.05 12.82
C GLY A 9 -4.57 -8.78 11.96
N ILE A 10 -4.36 -7.52 11.56
CA ILE A 10 -3.22 -7.11 10.71
C ILE A 10 -2.35 -6.09 11.44
N THR A 11 -1.22 -5.70 10.84
CA THR A 11 -0.34 -4.67 11.41
C THR A 11 -0.83 -3.26 11.10
N SER A 12 -0.48 -2.29 11.94
CA SER A 12 -0.76 -0.86 11.68
C SER A 12 -0.15 -0.37 10.36
N HIS A 13 0.97 -0.97 9.93
CA HIS A 13 1.58 -0.67 8.64
C HIS A 13 0.69 -1.09 7.47
N ALA A 14 0.04 -2.26 7.55
CA ALA A 14 -0.91 -2.71 6.54
C ALA A 14 -2.12 -1.77 6.43
N ILE A 15 -2.64 -1.27 7.57
CA ILE A 15 -3.73 -0.27 7.54
C ILE A 15 -3.27 1.03 6.86
N ARG A 16 -2.08 1.55 7.18
CA ARG A 16 -1.54 2.76 6.54
C ARG A 16 -1.39 2.56 5.02
N ARG A 17 -0.95 1.38 4.60
CA ARG A 17 -0.89 1.04 3.17
C ARG A 17 -2.28 1.05 2.53
N LEU A 18 -3.29 0.42 3.12
CA LEU A 18 -4.65 0.41 2.57
C LEU A 18 -5.24 1.82 2.39
N ILE A 19 -4.88 2.76 3.28
CA ILE A 19 -5.27 4.16 3.18
C ILE A 19 -4.52 4.86 2.04
N ASN A 20 -3.22 4.66 1.94
CA ASN A 20 -2.39 5.22 0.86
C ASN A 20 -2.84 4.72 -0.52
N ASP A 21 -3.15 3.42 -0.62
CA ASP A 21 -3.66 2.75 -1.83
C ASP A 21 -5.13 3.11 -2.12
N ARG A 22 -5.76 3.98 -1.30
CA ARG A 22 -7.16 4.44 -1.39
C ARG A 22 -8.21 3.31 -1.32
N ILE A 23 -7.85 2.16 -0.78
CA ILE A 23 -8.74 1.01 -0.59
C ILE A 23 -9.58 1.19 0.68
N LEU A 24 -8.97 1.74 1.73
CA LEU A 24 -9.65 2.02 3.00
C LEU A 24 -9.89 3.53 3.13
N PRO A 25 -11.15 3.99 3.08
CA PRO A 25 -11.49 5.38 3.37
C PRO A 25 -11.04 5.75 4.78
N ALA A 26 -10.32 6.86 4.89
CA ALA A 26 -9.89 7.42 6.15
C ALA A 26 -9.74 8.94 6.03
N GLU A 27 -10.06 9.65 7.11
CA GLU A 27 -10.02 11.11 7.16
C GLU A 27 -8.96 11.58 8.18
N GLN A 28 -8.22 12.62 7.82
CA GLN A 28 -7.40 13.38 8.76
C GLN A 28 -8.02 14.77 8.89
N VAL A 29 -8.21 15.21 10.14
CA VAL A 29 -8.76 16.55 10.42
C VAL A 29 -7.77 17.68 10.14
N MET A 30 -6.46 17.37 10.19
CA MET A 30 -5.36 18.29 9.89
C MET A 30 -4.11 17.44 9.55
N PRO A 31 -3.09 18.03 8.90
CA PRO A 31 -1.83 17.33 8.67
C PRO A 31 -1.29 16.71 9.96
N ASP A 32 -0.76 15.49 9.85
CA ASP A 32 -0.23 14.68 10.95
C ASP A 32 -1.22 14.26 12.05
N ALA A 33 -2.51 14.58 11.88
CA ALA A 33 -3.53 14.07 12.78
C ALA A 33 -3.71 12.54 12.66
N PRO A 34 -4.17 11.88 13.73
CA PRO A 34 -4.59 10.49 13.64
C PRO A 34 -5.69 10.30 12.59
N TRP A 35 -5.55 9.24 11.79
CA TRP A 35 -6.57 8.83 10.84
C TRP A 35 -7.84 8.37 11.55
N GLN A 36 -8.97 8.96 11.19
CA GLN A 36 -10.31 8.51 11.54
C GLN A 36 -10.79 7.53 10.48
N ILE A 37 -11.22 6.35 10.91
CA ILE A 37 -11.65 5.25 10.04
C ILE A 37 -13.01 4.79 10.56
N ARG A 38 -14.01 4.70 9.68
CA ARG A 38 -15.33 4.20 10.08
C ARG A 38 -15.29 2.68 10.21
N ALA A 39 -15.96 2.16 11.24
CA ALA A 39 -16.00 0.72 11.50
C ALA A 39 -16.74 -0.07 10.39
N SER A 40 -17.64 0.58 9.64
CA SER A 40 -18.29 0.03 8.43
C SER A 40 -17.28 -0.28 7.34
N ASP A 41 -16.33 0.64 7.13
CA ASP A 41 -15.44 0.61 5.98
C ASP A 41 -14.39 -0.48 6.12
N LEU A 42 -14.03 -0.81 7.37
CA LEU A 42 -13.18 -1.97 7.70
C LEU A 42 -13.77 -3.31 7.23
N ARG A 43 -15.10 -3.42 7.11
CA ARG A 43 -15.78 -4.65 6.69
C ARG A 43 -16.13 -4.67 5.21
N SER A 44 -15.70 -3.67 4.46
CA SER A 44 -15.98 -3.58 3.03
C SER A 44 -15.32 -4.73 2.25
N GLU A 45 -15.97 -5.16 1.17
CA GLU A 45 -15.44 -6.22 0.30
C GLU A 45 -14.09 -5.84 -0.32
N ALA A 46 -13.88 -4.55 -0.63
CA ALA A 46 -12.61 -4.06 -1.15
C ALA A 46 -11.44 -4.31 -0.19
N VAL A 47 -11.66 -4.05 1.11
CA VAL A 47 -10.65 -4.32 2.16
C VAL A 47 -10.44 -5.83 2.29
N ALA A 48 -11.51 -6.63 2.31
CA ALA A 48 -11.38 -8.09 2.37
C ALA A 48 -10.59 -8.67 1.17
N ALA A 49 -10.89 -8.21 -0.05
CA ALA A 49 -10.21 -8.61 -1.27
C ALA A 49 -8.73 -8.16 -1.31
N ALA A 50 -8.41 -7.00 -0.73
CA ALA A 50 -7.03 -6.56 -0.61
C ALA A 50 -6.22 -7.45 0.35
N LEU A 51 -6.84 -7.93 1.43
CA LEU A 51 -6.20 -8.79 2.43
C LEU A 51 -6.01 -10.24 1.94
N THR A 52 -6.82 -10.73 1.01
CA THR A 52 -6.66 -12.08 0.44
C THR A 52 -5.50 -12.20 -0.55
N ARG A 53 -4.92 -11.08 -1.03
CA ARG A 53 -3.70 -11.07 -1.86
C ARG A 53 -2.46 -11.44 -1.04
N LYS A 54 -2.30 -12.74 -0.75
CA LYS A 54 -1.25 -13.28 0.14
C LYS A 54 0.15 -13.48 -0.49
N HIS A 55 0.35 -13.24 -1.79
CA HIS A 55 1.53 -13.82 -2.47
C HIS A 55 2.55 -12.83 -3.06
N ARG A 56 2.34 -11.52 -3.02
CA ARG A 56 3.35 -10.57 -3.52
C ARG A 56 3.91 -9.72 -2.38
N PRO A 57 5.25 -9.59 -2.26
CA PRO A 57 5.83 -8.55 -1.43
C PRO A 57 5.17 -7.21 -1.74
N CYS A 58 4.91 -6.43 -0.69
CA CYS A 58 4.40 -5.07 -0.77
C CYS A 58 5.49 -4.17 -1.39
N ARG A 59 5.76 -4.30 -2.69
CA ARG A 59 6.61 -3.36 -3.40
C ARG A 59 5.77 -2.11 -3.64
N ASN A 60 6.23 -0.98 -3.11
CA ASN A 60 5.83 0.30 -3.67
C ASN A 60 6.28 0.28 -5.13
N ASP A 61 5.42 0.75 -6.03
CA ASP A 61 5.81 0.84 -7.43
C ASP A 61 7.13 1.61 -7.52
N VAL A 62 8.04 1.04 -8.29
CA VAL A 62 9.45 1.40 -8.34
C VAL A 62 9.61 2.62 -9.26
N GLU A 63 8.70 3.58 -9.11
CA GLU A 63 8.61 4.77 -9.92
C GLU A 63 9.77 5.69 -9.52
N GLY A 64 10.83 5.69 -10.33
CA GLY A 64 12.07 6.42 -10.07
C GLY A 64 13.30 5.56 -9.72
N GLN A 65 13.24 4.23 -9.81
CA GLN A 65 14.49 3.43 -9.76
C GLN A 65 15.27 3.63 -11.05
N ILE A 66 16.43 4.26 -10.92
CA ILE A 66 17.39 4.40 -12.00
C ILE A 66 17.98 3.00 -12.24
N PRO A 67 17.92 2.46 -13.47
CA PRO A 67 18.52 1.17 -13.78
C PRO A 67 20.03 1.24 -13.50
N MET A 68 20.58 0.23 -12.83
CA MET A 68 22.02 0.15 -12.54
C MET A 68 22.88 -0.04 -13.79
N PHE A 69 22.29 -0.45 -14.91
CA PHE A 69 22.98 -0.65 -16.17
C PHE A 69 22.28 0.13 -17.29
N ILE A 70 23.05 0.96 -17.99
CA ILE A 70 22.64 1.60 -19.25
C ILE A 70 23.17 0.68 -20.36
N GLU A 71 22.38 -0.32 -20.77
CA GLU A 71 22.79 -1.17 -21.88
C GLU A 71 22.44 -0.49 -23.21
N VAL A 72 23.41 0.28 -23.74
CA VAL A 72 23.58 0.43 -25.19
C VAL A 72 25.01 -0.02 -25.49
N SER A 73 25.15 -1.30 -25.85
CA SER A 73 26.30 -1.78 -26.61
C SER A 73 25.80 -2.12 -28.01
N GLU A 74 25.76 -1.12 -28.89
CA GLU A 74 25.75 -1.36 -30.33
C GLU A 74 27.22 -1.60 -30.75
N GLY A 75 27.68 -2.84 -30.54
CA GLY A 75 28.98 -3.30 -30.96
C GLY A 75 28.84 -4.61 -31.74
N GLY A 76 28.72 -4.51 -33.07
CA GLY A 76 28.70 -5.65 -33.97
C GLY A 76 29.28 -5.26 -35.32
N ALA A 77 30.60 -5.40 -35.44
CA ALA A 77 31.34 -5.24 -36.69
C ALA A 77 30.92 -6.31 -37.72
N GLN A 78 30.75 -5.90 -38.97
CA GLN A 78 30.93 -6.74 -40.16
C GLN A 78 31.74 -5.97 -41.20
#